data_AF-A0AAQ0LZ52-F1
#
_entry.id   AF-A0AAQ0LZ52-F1
#
_cell.length_a   1.000
_cell.length_b   1.000
_cell.length_c   1.000
_cell.angle_alpha   90.00
_cell.angle_beta   90.00
_cell.angle_gamma   90.00
#
_symmetry.space_group_name_H-M   'P 1'
#
loop_
_entity.id
_entity.type
_entity.pdbx_description
1 polymer ?
#
loop_
_entity_poly.entity_id
_entity_poly.type
_entity_poly.pdbx_seq_one_letter_code
_entity_poly.pdbx_strand_id
1 'polypeptide(L)'
;MRKGGDVPKSVESNIDELLTRAKEQGHFEIEKDDISYDKNTKTLNIHFGWKYNIDYPAQKIGNNLGASFNDNKLVQKIRFKYEVNGEKKDYTVKKDNENQFKLEK
;
A
#
# COMPACT_ATOMS: atom_id res chain seq x y z
N MET A 1 -16.03 15.32 11.09
CA MET A 1 -14.97 16.11 10.41
C MET A 1 -14.67 15.44 9.07
N ARG A 2 -15.07 16.03 7.94
CA ARG A 2 -14.64 15.55 6.61
C ARG A 2 -13.27 16.18 6.30
N LYS A 3 -12.19 15.41 6.46
CA LYS A 3 -10.85 15.77 5.94
C LYS A 3 -10.50 14.80 4.81
N GLY A 4 -11.23 14.87 3.70
CA GLY A 4 -10.89 14.16 2.48
C GLY A 4 -10.63 15.21 1.41
N GLY A 5 -9.37 15.59 1.19
CA GLY A 5 -9.03 16.20 -0.09
C GLY A 5 -9.22 15.11 -1.15
N ASP A 6 -9.89 15.44 -2.25
CA ASP A 6 -10.17 14.47 -3.32
C ASP A 6 -8.88 13.71 -3.70
N VAL A 7 -8.96 12.38 -3.67
CA VAL A 7 -7.88 11.52 -4.15
C VAL A 7 -7.73 11.77 -5.64
N PRO A 8 -6.53 12.07 -6.17
CA PRO A 8 -6.36 12.30 -7.59
C PRO A 8 -6.81 11.08 -8.40
N LYS A 9 -7.52 11.29 -9.52
CA LYS A 9 -8.07 10.20 -10.35
C LYS A 9 -7.02 9.13 -10.74
N SER A 10 -5.78 9.54 -11.00
CA SER A 10 -4.70 8.58 -11.30
C SER A 10 -4.35 7.70 -10.10
N VAL A 11 -4.36 8.25 -8.89
CA VAL A 11 -4.15 7.49 -7.65
C VAL A 11 -5.33 6.56 -7.41
N GLU A 12 -6.56 7.02 -7.62
CA GLU A 12 -7.76 6.18 -7.51
C GLU A 12 -7.74 5.00 -8.50
N SER A 13 -7.40 5.26 -9.77
CA SER A 13 -7.28 4.19 -10.77
C SER A 13 -6.23 3.15 -10.40
N ASN A 14 -5.09 3.55 -9.81
CA ASN A 14 -4.08 2.61 -9.35
C ASN A 14 -4.50 1.87 -8.06
N ILE A 15 -5.35 2.47 -7.21
CA ILE A 15 -5.98 1.78 -6.09
C ILE A 15 -6.90 0.68 -6.60
N ASP A 16 -7.73 0.96 -7.61
CA ASP A 16 -8.64 -0.05 -8.17
C ASP A 16 -7.86 -1.23 -8.82
N GLU A 17 -6.73 -0.94 -9.47
CA GLU A 17 -5.80 -1.96 -9.99
C GLU A 17 -5.18 -2.79 -8.85
N LEU A 18 -4.70 -2.14 -7.78
CA LEU A 18 -4.19 -2.81 -6.60
C LEU A 18 -5.23 -3.78 -6.01
N LEU A 19 -6.48 -3.32 -5.84
CA LEU A 19 -7.56 -4.13 -5.28
C LEU A 19 -7.89 -5.33 -6.18
N THR A 20 -7.84 -5.16 -7.50
CA THR A 20 -8.03 -6.25 -8.46
C THR A 20 -6.92 -7.31 -8.30
N ARG A 21 -5.66 -6.87 -8.27
CA ARG A 21 -4.50 -7.78 -8.10
C ARG A 21 -4.50 -8.47 -6.74
N ALA A 22 -4.91 -7.78 -5.68
CA ALA A 22 -5.03 -8.35 -4.34
C ALA A 22 -6.01 -9.53 -4.31
N LYS A 23 -7.18 -9.36 -4.97
CA LYS A 23 -8.20 -10.40 -5.09
C LYS A 23 -7.71 -11.61 -5.90
N GLU A 24 -6.99 -11.37 -6.99
CA GLU A 24 -6.42 -12.44 -7.83
C GLU A 24 -5.32 -13.24 -7.13
N GLN A 25 -4.45 -12.58 -6.38
CA GLN A 25 -3.36 -13.23 -5.65
C GLN A 25 -3.85 -13.99 -4.40
N GLY A 26 -4.90 -13.50 -3.75
CA GLY A 26 -5.51 -14.13 -2.58
C GLY A 26 -4.62 -14.18 -1.34
N HIS A 27 -3.49 -13.44 -1.31
CA HIS A 27 -2.56 -13.46 -0.18
C HIS A 27 -2.99 -12.56 0.99
N PHE A 28 -3.75 -11.50 0.69
CA PHE A 28 -4.21 -10.51 1.66
C PHE A 28 -5.59 -9.99 1.24
N GLU A 29 -6.36 -9.54 2.22
CA GLU A 29 -7.64 -8.85 2.03
C GLU A 29 -7.43 -7.36 2.27
N ILE A 30 -7.60 -6.58 1.21
CA ILE A 30 -7.61 -5.11 1.26
C ILE A 30 -8.97 -4.67 0.76
N GLU A 31 -9.66 -3.83 1.53
CA GLU A 31 -10.85 -3.11 1.07
C GLU A 31 -10.50 -1.65 0.75
N LYS A 32 -11.33 -0.99 -0.06
CA LYS A 32 -11.10 0.42 -0.43
C LYS A 32 -11.11 1.34 0.80
N ASP A 33 -11.92 1.01 1.80
CA ASP A 33 -12.03 1.76 3.05
C ASP A 33 -10.78 1.64 3.94
N ASP A 34 -9.95 0.62 3.73
CA ASP A 34 -8.66 0.46 4.42
C ASP A 34 -7.53 1.29 3.80
N ILE A 35 -7.81 1.99 2.70
CA ILE A 35 -6.83 2.79 1.96
C ILE A 35 -7.11 4.27 2.17
N SER A 36 -6.09 5.01 2.58
CA SER A 36 -6.15 6.48 2.64
C SER A 36 -4.92 7.11 2.00
N TYR A 37 -5.11 8.26 1.36
CA TYR A 37 -4.04 8.97 0.67
C TYR A 37 -3.77 10.34 1.33
N ASP A 38 -2.53 10.55 1.74
CA ASP A 38 -2.04 11.84 2.19
C ASP A 38 -1.36 12.58 1.05
N LYS A 39 -2.06 13.57 0.49
CA LYS A 39 -1.58 14.41 -0.60
C LYS A 39 -0.34 15.24 -0.26
N ASN A 40 -0.16 15.61 1.01
CA ASN A 40 0.93 16.49 1.43
C ASN A 40 2.26 15.72 1.43
N THR A 41 2.21 14.46 1.88
CA THR A 41 3.37 13.58 1.95
C THR A 41 3.49 12.64 0.77
N LYS A 42 2.51 12.63 -0.15
CA LYS A 42 2.40 11.68 -1.27
C LYS A 42 2.45 10.23 -0.80
N THR A 43 1.76 9.96 0.31
CA THR A 43 1.78 8.67 1.00
C THR A 43 0.44 7.97 0.86
N LEU A 44 0.49 6.72 0.39
CA LEU A 44 -0.64 5.80 0.47
C LEU A 44 -0.54 5.01 1.78
N ASN A 45 -1.56 5.07 2.62
CA ASN A 45 -1.65 4.29 3.85
C ASN A 45 -2.62 3.14 3.59
N ILE A 46 -2.17 1.91 3.84
CA ILE A 46 -2.95 0.70 3.62
C ILE A 46 -3.01 -0.09 4.91
N HIS A 47 -4.20 -0.48 5.33
CA HIS A 47 -4.40 -1.50 6.35
C HIS A 47 -4.92 -2.77 5.67
N PHE A 48 -4.50 -3.96 6.09
CA PHE A 48 -5.01 -5.18 5.48
C PHE A 48 -4.98 -6.38 6.40
N GLY A 49 -5.88 -7.32 6.13
CA GLY A 49 -5.89 -8.64 6.73
C GLY A 49 -4.87 -9.54 6.06
N TRP A 50 -4.00 -10.17 6.86
CA TRP A 50 -3.05 -11.15 6.37
C TRP A 50 -3.61 -12.56 6.56
N LYS A 51 -3.77 -13.33 5.48
CA LYS A 51 -4.46 -14.63 5.53
C LYS A 51 -3.62 -15.78 6.06
N TYR A 52 -2.31 -15.63 6.05
CA TYR A 52 -1.38 -16.71 6.41
C TYR A 52 -0.76 -16.48 7.77
N ASN A 53 -0.52 -17.54 8.55
CA ASN A 53 0.20 -17.44 9.81
C ASN A 53 1.73 -17.43 9.63
N ILE A 54 2.22 -16.85 8.53
CA ILE A 54 3.66 -16.70 8.23
C ILE A 54 4.04 -15.23 8.16
N ASP A 55 5.15 -14.88 8.79
CA ASP A 55 5.76 -13.56 8.64
C ASP A 55 6.44 -13.48 7.27
N TYR A 56 5.94 -12.59 6.40
CA TYR A 56 6.44 -12.46 5.03
C TYR A 56 7.33 -11.22 4.91
N PRO A 57 8.44 -11.28 4.15
CA PRO A 57 9.39 -10.18 4.10
C PRO A 57 8.72 -8.85 3.72
N ALA A 58 8.83 -7.85 4.60
CA ALA A 58 8.20 -6.54 4.42
C ALA A 58 8.52 -5.89 3.07
N GLN A 59 9.76 -6.05 2.58
CA GLN A 59 10.17 -5.57 1.25
C GLN A 59 9.36 -6.22 0.11
N LYS A 60 9.03 -7.52 0.21
CA LYS A 60 8.22 -8.20 -0.82
C LYS A 60 6.77 -7.73 -0.78
N ILE A 61 6.20 -7.55 0.41
CA ILE A 61 4.86 -6.97 0.58
C ILE A 61 4.82 -5.58 -0.05
N GLY A 62 5.76 -4.71 0.34
CA GLY A 62 5.82 -3.34 -0.18
C GLY A 62 6.01 -3.27 -1.70
N ASN A 63 6.78 -4.19 -2.30
CA ASN A 63 6.90 -4.30 -3.76
C ASN A 63 5.57 -4.68 -4.42
N ASN A 64 4.85 -5.66 -3.87
CA ASN A 64 3.56 -6.10 -4.39
C ASN A 64 2.53 -4.97 -4.33
N LEU A 65 2.43 -4.30 -3.18
CA LEU A 65 1.54 -3.15 -3.01
C LEU A 65 1.92 -1.98 -3.92
N GLY A 66 3.23 -1.74 -4.07
CA GLY A 66 3.77 -0.64 -4.86
C GLY A 66 3.72 -0.84 -6.38
N ALA A 67 3.56 -2.06 -6.86
CA ALA A 67 3.67 -2.38 -8.28
C ALA A 67 2.66 -1.61 -9.15
N SER A 68 1.43 -1.39 -8.66
CA SER A 68 0.41 -0.58 -9.38
C SER A 68 0.70 0.92 -9.36
N PHE A 69 1.71 1.36 -8.60
CA PHE A 69 2.03 2.77 -8.42
C PHE A 69 3.39 3.15 -8.98
N ASN A 70 4.19 2.24 -9.55
CA ASN A 70 5.57 2.52 -9.99
C ASN A 70 5.68 3.79 -10.86
N ASP A 71 4.80 3.97 -11.85
CA ASP A 71 4.83 5.14 -12.73
C ASP A 71 4.04 6.35 -12.19
N ASN A 72 3.34 6.20 -11.06
CA ASN A 72 2.53 7.27 -10.48
C ASN A 72 3.37 8.26 -9.65
N LYS A 73 3.60 9.46 -10.19
CA LYS A 73 4.39 10.53 -9.53
C LYS A 73 3.72 11.14 -8.28
N LEU A 74 2.45 10.84 -8.03
CA LEU A 74 1.68 11.31 -6.87
C LEU A 74 1.79 10.37 -5.67
N VAL A 75 2.26 9.13 -5.89
CA VAL A 75 2.58 8.20 -4.79
C VAL A 75 4.09 8.02 -4.73
N GLN A 76 4.69 8.46 -3.63
CA GLN A 76 6.13 8.38 -3.38
C GLN A 76 6.45 7.48 -2.18
N LYS A 77 5.46 7.25 -1.31
CA LYS A 77 5.56 6.39 -0.15
C LYS A 77 4.32 5.51 -0.04
N ILE A 78 4.50 4.29 0.47
CA ILE A 78 3.41 3.44 0.91
C ILE A 78 3.72 3.00 2.33
N ARG A 79 2.86 3.39 3.27
CA ARG A 79 2.86 2.86 4.62
C ARG A 79 1.82 1.77 4.70
N PHE A 80 2.19 0.60 5.20
CA PHE A 80 1.28 -0.52 5.31
C PHE A 80 1.33 -1.15 6.68
N LYS A 81 0.15 -1.54 7.15
CA LYS A 81 -0.07 -2.15 8.45
C LYS A 81 -0.85 -3.43 8.30
N TYR A 82 -0.49 -4.43 9.09
CA TYR A 82 -1.20 -5.69 9.15
C TYR A 82 -0.90 -6.38 10.48
N GLU A 83 -1.68 -7.39 10.82
CA GLU A 83 -1.45 -8.23 12.00
C GLU A 83 -1.22 -9.67 11.54
N VAL A 84 -0.20 -10.31 12.12
CA VAL A 84 0.09 -11.73 11.91
C VAL A 84 0.48 -12.35 13.25
N ASN A 85 -0.16 -13.47 13.62
CA ASN A 85 0.09 -14.14 14.90
C ASN A 85 -0.06 -13.22 16.15
N GLY A 86 -0.97 -12.24 16.11
CA GLY A 86 -1.17 -11.26 17.19
C GLY A 86 -0.12 -10.15 17.24
N GLU A 87 0.85 -10.15 16.33
CA GLU A 87 1.85 -9.09 16.20
C GLU A 87 1.43 -8.07 15.15
N LYS A 88 1.34 -6.82 15.57
CA LYS A 88 1.12 -5.68 14.67
C LYS A 88 2.41 -5.33 13.95
N LYS A 89 2.32 -5.29 12.63
CA LYS A 89 3.40 -4.90 11.72
C LYS A 89 3.06 -3.54 11.12
N ASP A 90 4.04 -2.63 11.10
CA ASP A 90 3.89 -1.27 10.56
C ASP A 90 5.18 -0.92 9.81
N TYR A 91 5.10 -0.84 8.50
CA TYR A 91 6.24 -0.65 7.63
C TYR A 91 5.98 0.44 6.62
N THR A 92 7.05 1.04 6.11
CA THR A 92 6.99 2.02 5.02
C THR A 92 7.96 1.63 3.92
N VAL A 93 7.49 1.66 2.68
CA VAL A 93 8.35 1.68 1.49
C VAL A 93 8.32 3.04 0.83
N LYS A 94 9.45 3.46 0.27
CA LYS A 94 9.63 4.71 -0.46
C LYS A 94 10.17 4.43 -1.86
N LYS A 95 9.72 5.18 -2.86
CA LYS A 95 10.31 5.12 -4.20
C LYS A 95 11.77 5.56 -4.18
N ASP A 96 12.62 4.77 -4.82
CA ASP A 96 13.97 5.17 -5.18
C ASP A 96 13.99 5.92 -6.53
N ASN A 97 15.19 6.24 -6.99
CA ASN A 97 15.40 6.96 -8.25
C ASN A 97 15.01 6.13 -9.49
N GLU A 98 14.82 4.82 -9.36
CA GLU A 98 14.35 3.90 -10.41
C GLU A 98 12.84 3.68 -10.34
N ASN A 99 12.13 4.48 -9.54
CA ASN A 99 10.70 4.33 -9.24
C ASN A 99 10.33 2.99 -8.60
N GLN A 100 11.28 2.27 -8.00
CA GLN A 100 11.02 1.05 -7.26
C GLN A 100 10.78 1.37 -5.79
N PHE A 101 9.80 0.72 -5.19
CA PHE A 101 9.53 0.86 -3.76
C PHE A 101 10.53 0.04 -2.93
N LYS A 102 11.32 0.70 -2.09
CA LYS A 102 12.28 0.08 -1.17
C LYS A 102 11.88 0.32 0.28
N LEU A 103 12.11 -0.65 1.16
CA LEU A 103 11.83 -0.53 2.58
C LEU A 103 12.64 0.63 3.15
N GLU A 104 11.95 1.57 3.79
CA GLU A 104 12.58 2.66 4.54
C GLU A 104 13.12 2.04 5.84
N LYS A 105 14.45 2.10 6.02
CA LYS A 105 15.13 1.59 7.22
C LYS A 105 15.01 2.55 8.38
#